data_AF-A0A7J2VAI7-F1
#
_entry.id   AF-A0A7J2VAI7-F1
#
_cell.length_a   1.000
_cell.length_b   1.000
_cell.length_c   1.000
_cell.angle_alpha   90.00
_cell.angle_beta   90.00
_cell.angle_gamma   90.00
#
_symmetry.space_group_name_H-M   'P 1'
#
loop_
_entity.id
_entity.type
_entity.pdbx_description
1 polymer ?
#
loop_
_entity_poly.entity_id
_entity_poly.type
_entity_poly.pdbx_seq_one_letter_code
_entity_poly.pdbx_strand_id
1 'polypeptide(L)'
;ELDRVGLSRSLIDHYIEMLSELVVSDQYDKFTITSHMVINILSLRAVCTLKKELSYMCIEGELRDPEIEYYRGLLHKIIAIPGFEKLIPEVGCNFVYAPRHPRGIGDVIGLTGRIMRTSTGLAIYGVPMYCGSRHLARVLCIVARYNPNAKYAVNIKNFNDIPNQLRRMGLSVLETGPHRSMDEFWRSIETTAVNKPDAICDQGGMGLEPVTYIFASSPSRLLEILSEIRVN
;
A
#
# COMPACT_ATOMS: atom_id res chain seq x y z
N GLU A 1 -20.12 35.13 0.29
CA GLU A 1 -19.36 34.61 1.45
C GLU A 1 -18.76 33.23 1.16
N LEU A 2 -19.51 32.31 0.55
CA LEU A 2 -19.05 30.95 0.22
C LEU A 2 -17.86 30.89 -0.76
N ASP A 3 -17.76 31.83 -1.71
CA ASP A 3 -16.58 31.92 -2.61
C ASP A 3 -15.25 32.06 -1.83
N ARG A 4 -15.27 32.73 -0.66
CA ARG A 4 -14.06 32.91 0.17
C ARG A 4 -13.58 31.61 0.81
N VAL A 5 -14.42 30.58 0.84
CA VAL A 5 -14.11 29.25 1.36
C VAL A 5 -13.98 28.22 0.25
N GLY A 6 -13.75 28.66 -1.00
CA GLY A 6 -13.49 27.78 -2.13
C GLY A 6 -14.73 27.08 -2.67
N LEU A 7 -15.92 27.57 -2.31
CA LEU A 7 -17.22 27.08 -2.76
C LEU A 7 -17.84 28.09 -3.71
N SER A 8 -17.53 27.94 -5.01
CA SER A 8 -18.07 28.83 -6.05
C SER A 8 -19.58 28.69 -6.14
N ARG A 9 -20.27 29.78 -6.48
CA ARG A 9 -21.72 29.72 -6.74
C ARG A 9 -22.09 28.63 -7.76
N SER A 10 -21.31 28.50 -8.84
CA SER A 10 -21.51 27.44 -9.86
C SER A 10 -21.42 26.03 -9.30
N LEU A 11 -20.53 25.77 -8.33
CA LEU A 11 -20.40 24.46 -7.69
C LEU A 11 -21.61 24.17 -6.80
N ILE A 12 -22.08 25.18 -6.05
CA ILE A 12 -23.26 25.05 -5.20
C ILE A 12 -24.51 24.81 -6.04
N ASP A 13 -24.71 25.61 -7.09
CA ASP A 13 -25.85 25.49 -8.00
C ASP A 13 -25.88 24.09 -8.63
N HIS A 14 -24.74 23.57 -9.09
CA HIS A 14 -24.63 22.20 -9.63
C HIS A 14 -25.13 21.12 -8.65
N TYR A 15 -24.72 21.16 -7.38
CA TYR A 15 -25.16 20.17 -6.40
C TYR A 15 -26.62 20.35 -5.99
N ILE A 16 -27.12 21.58 -5.92
CA ILE A 16 -28.53 21.86 -5.64
C ILE A 16 -29.42 21.34 -6.76
N GLU A 17 -29.05 21.57 -8.03
CA GLU A 17 -29.77 21.07 -9.20
C GLU A 17 -29.85 19.54 -9.17
N MET A 18 -28.70 18.87 -9.00
CA MET A 18 -28.64 17.40 -8.89
C MET A 18 -29.53 16.86 -7.74
N LEU A 19 -29.49 17.49 -6.56
CA LEU A 19 -30.34 17.06 -5.44
C LEU A 19 -31.83 17.35 -5.70
N SER A 20 -32.15 18.46 -6.35
CA SER A 20 -33.53 18.83 -6.69
C SER A 20 -34.16 17.85 -7.68
N GLU A 21 -33.39 17.38 -8.67
CA GLU A 21 -33.83 16.32 -9.60
C GLU A 21 -34.26 15.05 -8.87
N LEU A 22 -33.54 14.66 -7.80
CA LEU A 22 -33.89 13.49 -6.99
C LEU A 22 -35.20 13.69 -6.23
N VAL A 23 -35.44 14.90 -5.71
CA VAL A 23 -36.70 15.24 -5.02
C VAL A 23 -37.87 15.28 -6.00
N VAL A 24 -37.71 15.96 -7.15
CA VAL A 24 -38.74 16.07 -8.19
C VAL A 24 -39.13 14.70 -8.75
N SER A 25 -38.19 13.76 -8.76
CA SER A 25 -38.41 12.38 -9.21
C SER A 25 -38.92 11.44 -8.10
N ASP A 26 -39.30 11.96 -6.93
CA ASP A 26 -39.74 11.20 -5.75
C ASP A 26 -38.73 10.15 -5.24
N GLN A 27 -37.42 10.34 -5.48
CA GLN A 27 -36.35 9.43 -5.08
C GLN A 27 -35.75 9.80 -3.71
N TYR A 28 -36.59 9.87 -2.68
CA TYR A 28 -36.23 10.40 -1.35
C TYR A 28 -35.09 9.64 -0.66
N ASP A 29 -35.00 8.32 -0.84
CA ASP A 29 -33.89 7.52 -0.29
C ASP A 29 -32.54 7.93 -0.90
N LYS A 30 -32.51 8.14 -2.22
CA LYS A 30 -31.31 8.59 -2.93
C LYS A 30 -30.97 10.03 -2.56
N PHE A 31 -31.97 10.91 -2.47
CA PHE A 31 -31.77 12.29 -2.01
C PHE A 31 -31.10 12.30 -0.63
N THR A 32 -31.60 11.51 0.31
CA THR A 32 -31.07 11.46 1.68
C THR A 32 -29.60 11.07 1.67
N ILE A 33 -29.24 9.95 1.03
CA ILE A 33 -27.84 9.49 0.95
C ILE A 33 -26.95 10.50 0.24
N THR A 34 -27.37 11.00 -0.92
CA THR A 34 -26.58 11.92 -1.73
C THR A 34 -26.41 13.27 -1.02
N SER A 35 -27.42 13.77 -0.31
CA SER A 35 -27.32 15.04 0.42
C SER A 35 -26.24 15.00 1.50
N HIS A 36 -26.11 13.89 2.25
CA HIS A 36 -25.04 13.71 3.22
C HIS A 36 -23.66 13.70 2.57
N MET A 37 -23.54 13.04 1.41
CA MET A 37 -22.28 13.03 0.64
C MET A 37 -21.91 14.43 0.15
N VAL A 38 -22.85 15.17 -0.43
CA VAL A 38 -22.66 16.55 -0.90
C VAL A 38 -22.23 17.46 0.25
N ILE A 39 -22.92 17.40 1.39
CA ILE A 39 -22.57 18.18 2.58
C ILE A 39 -21.13 17.86 3.01
N ASN A 40 -20.75 16.58 3.05
CA ASN A 40 -19.40 16.18 3.42
C ASN A 40 -18.36 16.72 2.43
N ILE A 41 -18.58 16.59 1.11
CA ILE A 41 -17.67 17.10 0.07
C ILE A 41 -17.48 18.62 0.21
N LEU A 42 -18.57 19.38 0.27
CA LEU A 42 -18.52 20.83 0.40
C LEU A 42 -17.84 21.26 1.70
N SER A 43 -18.12 20.56 2.80
CA SER A 43 -17.49 20.82 4.10
C SER A 43 -15.98 20.58 4.06
N LEU A 44 -15.53 19.44 3.52
CA LEU A 44 -14.10 19.12 3.40
C LEU A 44 -13.37 20.12 2.50
N ARG A 45 -14.00 20.55 1.39
CA ARG A 45 -13.45 21.57 0.50
C ARG A 45 -13.32 22.94 1.17
N ALA A 46 -14.32 23.33 1.97
CA ALA A 46 -14.25 24.54 2.78
C ALA A 46 -13.15 24.47 3.85
N VAL A 47 -13.01 23.33 4.54
CA VAL A 47 -11.92 23.08 5.50
C VAL A 47 -10.56 23.24 4.84
N CYS A 48 -10.38 22.66 3.65
CA CYS A 48 -9.15 22.78 2.88
C CYS A 48 -8.78 24.22 2.49
N THR A 49 -9.77 25.08 2.32
CA THR A 49 -9.56 26.50 2.01
C THR A 49 -9.28 27.32 3.28
N LEU A 50 -9.97 27.01 4.38
CA LEU A 50 -9.94 27.81 5.61
C LEU A 50 -8.78 27.47 6.54
N LYS A 51 -8.35 26.21 6.59
CA LYS A 51 -7.39 25.69 7.58
C LYS A 51 -6.06 25.39 6.93
N LYS A 52 -5.15 26.38 6.99
CA LYS A 52 -3.78 26.23 6.47
C LYS A 52 -3.04 25.07 7.12
N GLU A 53 -3.34 24.76 8.38
CA GLU A 53 -2.75 23.64 9.12
C GLU A 53 -3.08 22.29 8.48
N LEU A 54 -4.20 22.18 7.76
CA LEU A 54 -4.63 20.95 7.07
C LEU A 54 -4.29 20.95 5.57
N SER A 55 -3.68 22.02 5.05
CA SER A 55 -3.38 22.17 3.63
C SER A 55 -2.55 21.02 3.06
N TYR A 56 -1.65 20.42 3.85
CA TYR A 56 -0.83 19.28 3.43
C TYR A 56 -1.62 17.97 3.20
N MET A 57 -2.84 17.88 3.77
CA MET A 57 -3.78 16.78 3.54
C MET A 57 -4.78 17.09 2.43
N CYS A 58 -4.79 18.32 1.91
CA CYS A 58 -5.76 18.76 0.92
C CYS A 58 -5.22 18.54 -0.49
N ILE A 59 -5.72 17.50 -1.15
CA ILE A 59 -5.29 17.09 -2.49
C ILE A 59 -6.50 17.25 -3.41
N GLU A 60 -6.35 18.10 -4.43
CA GLU A 60 -7.42 18.44 -5.39
C GLU A 60 -8.70 19.02 -4.73
N GLY A 61 -8.58 19.59 -3.54
CA GLY A 61 -9.71 20.16 -2.78
C GLY A 61 -10.45 19.16 -1.90
N GLU A 62 -9.95 17.93 -1.78
CA GLU A 62 -10.45 16.92 -0.85
C GLU A 62 -9.43 16.61 0.23
N LEU A 63 -9.92 16.35 1.45
CA LEU A 63 -9.08 15.89 2.54
C LEU A 63 -8.71 14.42 2.29
N ARG A 64 -7.45 14.18 1.90
CA ARG A 64 -6.87 12.85 1.67
C ARG A 64 -5.70 12.65 2.61
N ASP A 65 -5.46 11.40 3.01
CA ASP A 65 -4.30 11.08 3.84
C ASP A 65 -3.03 11.17 2.96
N PRO A 66 -2.06 12.06 3.28
CA PRO A 66 -0.89 12.28 2.45
C PRO A 66 0.03 11.05 2.37
N GLU A 67 0.06 10.21 3.40
CA GLU A 67 0.86 8.98 3.41
C GLU A 67 0.22 7.90 2.52
N ILE A 68 -1.12 7.88 2.43
CA ILE A 68 -1.84 7.01 1.50
C ILE A 68 -1.61 7.46 0.05
N GLU A 69 -1.65 8.76 -0.23
CA GLU A 69 -1.37 9.28 -1.58
C GLU A 69 0.09 9.08 -1.99
N TYR A 70 1.01 9.27 -1.04
CA TYR A 70 2.43 8.92 -1.24
C TYR A 70 2.59 7.43 -1.59
N TYR A 71 1.93 6.55 -0.85
CA TYR A 71 1.91 5.12 -1.14
C TYR A 71 1.35 4.81 -2.54
N ARG A 72 0.23 5.45 -2.93
CA ARG A 72 -0.36 5.28 -4.28
C ARG A 72 0.63 5.63 -5.38
N GLY A 73 1.31 6.77 -5.26
CA GLY A 73 2.31 7.18 -6.23
C GLY A 73 3.47 6.19 -6.36
N LEU A 74 3.92 5.62 -5.23
CA LEU A 74 4.98 4.62 -5.22
C LEU A 74 4.54 3.27 -5.77
N LEU A 75 3.32 2.82 -5.44
CA LEU A 75 2.72 1.62 -5.99
C LEU A 75 2.67 1.68 -7.53
N HIS A 76 2.26 2.82 -8.10
CA HIS A 76 2.24 3.03 -9.55
C HIS A 76 3.64 2.94 -10.17
N LYS A 77 4.68 3.42 -9.47
CA LYS A 77 6.08 3.27 -9.93
C LYS A 77 6.53 1.81 -9.90
N ILE A 78 6.15 1.05 -8.87
CA ILE A 78 6.50 -0.37 -8.74
C ILE A 78 5.90 -1.19 -9.89
N ILE A 79 4.60 -1.04 -10.18
CA ILE A 79 3.95 -1.79 -11.26
C ILE A 79 4.43 -1.40 -12.66
N ALA A 80 5.02 -0.20 -12.81
CA ALA A 80 5.59 0.28 -14.05
C ALA A 80 7.01 -0.23 -14.31
N ILE A 81 7.62 -0.96 -13.35
CA ILE A 81 8.92 -1.60 -13.55
C ILE A 81 8.79 -2.66 -14.65
N PRO A 82 9.58 -2.59 -15.74
CA PRO A 82 9.54 -3.59 -16.79
C PRO A 82 9.83 -4.99 -16.26
N GLY A 83 8.96 -5.95 -16.55
CA GLY A 83 9.13 -7.34 -16.11
C GLY A 83 8.65 -7.64 -14.68
N PHE A 84 8.07 -6.66 -13.97
CA PHE A 84 7.56 -6.85 -12.61
C PHE A 84 6.50 -7.95 -12.52
N GLU A 85 5.74 -8.19 -13.59
CA GLU A 85 4.75 -9.26 -13.69
C GLU A 85 5.33 -10.67 -13.51
N LYS A 86 6.63 -10.85 -13.79
CA LYS A 86 7.34 -12.12 -13.57
C LYS A 86 7.73 -12.32 -12.10
N LEU A 87 7.74 -11.25 -11.32
CA LEU A 87 8.04 -11.28 -9.88
C LEU A 87 6.80 -11.54 -9.01
N ILE A 88 5.60 -11.61 -9.60
CA ILE A 88 4.36 -11.84 -8.85
C ILE A 88 4.23 -13.34 -8.49
N PRO A 89 4.14 -13.70 -7.20
CA PRO A 89 3.84 -15.07 -6.78
C PRO A 89 2.36 -15.42 -7.01
N GLU A 90 2.00 -16.70 -6.92
CA GLU A 90 0.62 -17.16 -7.13
C GLU A 90 -0.34 -16.64 -6.04
N VAL A 91 0.14 -16.50 -4.79
CA VAL A 91 -0.60 -15.82 -3.71
C VAL A 91 -0.73 -14.31 -3.92
N GLY A 92 -0.12 -13.74 -4.95
CA GLY A 92 -0.12 -12.31 -5.24
C GLY A 92 0.91 -11.51 -4.44
N CYS A 93 1.33 -10.39 -5.03
CA CYS A 93 2.27 -9.45 -4.43
C CYS A 93 1.50 -8.39 -3.62
N ASN A 94 2.07 -7.99 -2.50
CA ASN A 94 1.66 -6.81 -1.77
C ASN A 94 2.91 -5.96 -1.51
N PHE A 95 2.67 -4.67 -1.33
CA PHE A 95 3.67 -3.67 -1.00
C PHE A 95 3.18 -2.97 0.26
N VAL A 96 4.04 -2.77 1.24
CA VAL A 96 3.69 -2.06 2.48
C VAL A 96 4.69 -0.96 2.78
N TYR A 97 4.20 0.06 3.47
CA TYR A 97 4.95 1.24 3.87
C TYR A 97 4.53 1.65 5.29
N ALA A 98 5.52 1.86 6.14
CA ALA A 98 5.35 2.44 7.47
C ALA A 98 5.91 3.86 7.47
N PRO A 99 5.06 4.91 7.50
CA PRO A 99 5.49 6.31 7.54
C PRO A 99 6.44 6.63 8.69
N ARG A 100 6.17 5.98 9.82
CA ARG A 100 6.93 6.06 11.06
C ARG A 100 7.28 4.66 11.52
N HIS A 101 8.15 4.55 12.51
CA HIS A 101 8.45 3.26 13.13
C HIS A 101 7.14 2.60 13.63
N PRO A 102 6.74 1.44 13.08
CA PRO A 102 5.42 0.91 13.32
C PRO A 102 5.34 0.23 14.69
N ARG A 103 4.34 0.59 15.50
CA ARG A 103 4.05 -0.09 16.79
C ARG A 103 3.23 -1.36 16.60
N GLY A 104 2.62 -1.50 15.43
CA GLY A 104 1.85 -2.66 15.00
C GLY A 104 1.31 -2.46 13.58
N ILE A 105 0.55 -3.45 13.09
CA ILE A 105 0.03 -3.45 11.72
C ILE A 105 -0.90 -2.28 11.39
N GLY A 106 -1.51 -1.65 12.41
CA GLY A 106 -2.34 -0.46 12.24
C GLY A 106 -1.57 0.81 11.85
N ASP A 107 -0.25 0.83 12.04
CA ASP A 107 0.61 1.95 11.63
C ASP A 107 1.22 1.73 10.23
N VAL A 108 0.84 0.64 9.53
CA VAL A 108 1.42 0.23 8.24
C VAL A 108 0.37 0.30 7.14
N ILE A 109 0.66 1.02 6.07
CA ILE A 109 -0.17 1.12 4.87
C ILE A 109 0.16 -0.04 3.94
N GLY A 110 -0.86 -0.69 3.38
CA GLY A 110 -0.73 -1.69 2.33
C GLY A 110 -2.01 -1.79 1.50
N LEU A 111 -2.01 -2.65 0.48
CA LEU A 111 -3.22 -2.94 -0.29
C LEU A 111 -4.12 -3.92 0.47
N THR A 112 -5.43 -3.60 0.56
CA THR A 112 -6.46 -4.51 1.11
C THR A 112 -6.64 -5.79 0.27
N GLY A 113 -6.31 -5.73 -1.02
CA GLY A 113 -6.13 -6.88 -1.89
C GLY A 113 -4.65 -7.08 -2.21
N ARG A 114 -4.34 -7.33 -3.48
CA ARG A 114 -2.98 -7.65 -3.96
C ARG A 114 -2.80 -7.22 -5.40
N ILE A 115 -1.54 -7.11 -5.80
CA ILE A 115 -1.12 -7.02 -7.19
C ILE A 115 -1.08 -8.46 -7.74
N MET A 116 -1.83 -8.72 -8.80
CA MET A 116 -1.95 -10.04 -9.43
C MET A 116 -1.57 -9.97 -10.90
N ARG A 117 -1.01 -11.07 -11.41
CA ARG A 117 -0.85 -11.28 -12.85
C ARG A 117 -2.18 -11.73 -13.44
N THR A 118 -2.58 -11.11 -14.54
CA THR A 118 -3.77 -11.47 -15.34
C THR A 118 -3.35 -11.77 -16.78
N SER A 119 -4.29 -12.25 -17.61
CA SER A 119 -4.07 -12.45 -19.04
C SER A 119 -3.78 -11.15 -19.80
N THR A 120 -4.14 -9.99 -19.24
CA THR A 120 -3.98 -8.67 -19.84
C THR A 120 -2.84 -7.85 -19.23
N GLY A 121 -2.13 -8.38 -18.23
CA GLY A 121 -1.00 -7.72 -17.57
C GLY A 121 -1.09 -7.77 -16.05
N LEU A 122 -0.83 -6.65 -15.40
CA LEU A 122 -0.94 -6.50 -13.95
C LEU A 122 -2.28 -5.89 -13.57
N ALA A 123 -2.92 -6.43 -12.54
CA ALA A 123 -4.11 -5.85 -11.92
C ALA A 123 -3.87 -5.59 -10.43
N ILE A 124 -4.26 -4.40 -9.96
CA ILE A 124 -4.30 -4.07 -8.54
C ILE A 124 -5.71 -4.35 -8.03
N TYR A 125 -5.82 -5.24 -7.06
CA TYR A 125 -7.06 -5.49 -6.33
C TYR A 125 -7.04 -4.81 -4.97
N GLY A 126 -8.18 -4.23 -4.60
CA GLY A 126 -8.34 -3.50 -3.34
C GLY A 126 -7.81 -2.08 -3.39
N VAL A 127 -7.80 -1.43 -2.22
CA VAL A 127 -7.38 -0.03 -2.05
C VAL A 127 -6.27 0.07 -1.01
N PRO A 128 -5.39 1.08 -1.10
CA PRO A 128 -4.44 1.37 -0.04
C PRO A 128 -5.15 1.76 1.25
N MET A 129 -4.74 1.15 2.36
CA MET A 129 -5.29 1.40 3.68
C MET A 129 -4.27 1.03 4.74
N TYR A 130 -4.30 1.71 5.90
CA TYR A 130 -3.66 1.19 7.10
C TYR A 130 -4.18 -0.21 7.44
N CYS A 131 -3.31 -1.12 7.85
CA CYS A 131 -3.63 -2.53 8.05
C CYS A 131 -4.11 -3.26 6.77
N GLY A 132 -3.96 -2.66 5.58
CA GLY A 132 -4.44 -3.25 4.32
C GLY A 132 -3.83 -4.63 4.04
N SER A 133 -2.56 -4.85 4.40
CA SER A 133 -1.88 -6.13 4.21
C SER A 133 -1.48 -6.76 5.55
N ARG A 134 -2.39 -7.50 6.20
CA ARG A 134 -2.12 -8.06 7.54
C ARG A 134 -0.84 -8.93 7.61
N HIS A 135 -0.62 -9.80 6.61
CA HIS A 135 0.54 -10.70 6.59
C HIS A 135 1.85 -9.94 6.41
N LEU A 136 1.95 -9.15 5.33
CA LEU A 136 3.19 -8.44 5.01
C LEU A 136 3.46 -7.31 5.99
N ALA A 137 2.43 -6.61 6.50
CA ALA A 137 2.60 -5.63 7.57
C ALA A 137 3.14 -6.27 8.84
N ARG A 138 2.69 -7.47 9.21
CA ARG A 138 3.22 -8.19 10.38
C ARG A 138 4.70 -8.56 10.17
N VAL A 139 5.06 -9.04 8.99
CA VAL A 139 6.48 -9.31 8.64
C VAL A 139 7.31 -8.02 8.76
N LEU A 140 6.86 -6.90 8.18
CA LEU A 140 7.54 -5.62 8.30
C LEU A 140 7.66 -5.17 9.77
N CYS A 141 6.60 -5.26 10.58
CA CYS A 141 6.66 -4.92 12.01
C CYS A 141 7.68 -5.79 12.77
N ILE A 142 7.78 -7.09 12.46
CA ILE A 142 8.77 -7.98 13.07
C ILE A 142 10.18 -7.51 12.73
N VAL A 143 10.47 -7.27 11.45
CA VAL A 143 11.80 -6.81 11.00
C VAL A 143 12.13 -5.42 11.54
N ALA A 144 11.16 -4.50 11.53
CA ALA A 144 11.34 -3.12 11.97
C ALA A 144 11.75 -3.02 13.45
N ARG A 145 11.33 -3.97 14.31
CA ARG A 145 11.76 -4.02 15.72
C ARG A 145 13.28 -4.14 15.89
N TYR A 146 13.95 -4.85 14.98
CA TYR A 146 15.40 -5.06 15.03
C TYR A 146 16.15 -4.14 14.06
N ASN A 147 15.51 -3.77 12.95
CA ASN A 147 16.02 -2.84 11.95
C ASN A 147 15.08 -1.63 11.80
N PRO A 148 15.25 -0.56 12.61
CA PRO A 148 14.38 0.62 12.56
C PRO A 148 14.40 1.36 11.22
N ASN A 149 15.38 1.09 10.36
CA ASN A 149 15.46 1.66 9.02
C ASN A 149 14.53 0.95 8.04
N ALA A 150 14.03 -0.25 8.32
CA ALA A 150 13.08 -0.95 7.46
C ALA A 150 11.71 -0.25 7.50
N LYS A 151 11.41 0.53 6.45
CA LYS A 151 10.16 1.28 6.30
C LYS A 151 9.25 0.72 5.22
N TYR A 152 9.83 0.01 4.26
CA TYR A 152 9.12 -0.55 3.12
C TYR A 152 9.31 -2.05 3.11
N ALA A 153 8.27 -2.80 2.71
CA ALA A 153 8.43 -4.19 2.35
C ALA A 153 7.60 -4.56 1.12
N VAL A 154 8.10 -5.49 0.33
CA VAL A 154 7.38 -6.09 -0.81
C VAL A 154 7.61 -7.59 -0.78
N ASN A 155 6.57 -8.37 -1.09
CA ASN A 155 6.71 -9.81 -1.27
C ASN A 155 6.69 -10.17 -2.75
N ILE A 156 7.70 -10.91 -3.20
CA ILE A 156 7.85 -11.36 -4.58
C ILE A 156 7.98 -12.88 -4.63
N LYS A 157 7.83 -13.44 -5.82
CA LYS A 157 8.06 -14.86 -6.11
C LYS A 157 9.48 -15.25 -5.70
N ASN A 158 9.60 -16.33 -4.94
CA ASN A 158 10.90 -16.95 -4.67
C ASN A 158 11.25 -17.92 -5.82
N PHE A 159 12.48 -17.86 -6.31
CA PHE A 159 12.99 -18.71 -7.39
C PHE A 159 14.49 -18.94 -7.21
N ASN A 160 15.04 -20.03 -7.77
CA ASN A 160 16.36 -20.55 -7.41
C ASN A 160 17.52 -19.53 -7.39
N ASP A 161 17.55 -18.54 -8.31
CA ASP A 161 18.65 -17.56 -8.39
C ASP A 161 18.39 -16.26 -7.59
N ILE A 162 17.20 -16.06 -7.01
CA ILE A 162 16.88 -14.81 -6.31
C ILE A 162 17.86 -14.47 -5.17
N PRO A 163 18.28 -15.42 -4.30
CA PRO A 163 19.16 -15.07 -3.19
C PRO A 163 20.53 -14.58 -3.69
N ASN A 164 21.03 -15.18 -4.78
CA ASN A 164 22.32 -14.81 -5.37
C ASN A 164 22.25 -13.48 -6.10
N GLN A 165 21.15 -13.15 -6.78
CA GLN A 165 20.94 -11.83 -7.37
C GLN A 165 20.94 -10.74 -6.29
N LEU A 166 20.16 -10.93 -5.23
CA LEU A 166 20.07 -9.97 -4.13
C LEU A 166 21.41 -9.79 -3.41
N ARG A 167 22.16 -10.87 -3.15
CA ARG A 167 23.52 -10.80 -2.56
C ARG A 167 24.51 -10.03 -3.45
N ARG A 168 24.44 -10.20 -4.78
CA ARG A 168 25.27 -9.44 -5.74
C ARG A 168 24.98 -7.94 -5.73
N MET A 169 23.76 -7.53 -5.34
CA MET A 169 23.38 -6.13 -5.13
C MET A 169 23.85 -5.56 -3.78
N GLY A 170 24.64 -6.34 -3.01
CA GLY A 170 25.16 -5.96 -1.69
C GLY A 170 24.14 -6.07 -0.55
N LEU A 171 23.04 -6.79 -0.76
CA LEU A 171 21.99 -6.96 0.26
C LEU A 171 22.33 -8.08 1.25
N SER A 172 21.97 -7.86 2.51
CA SER A 172 21.97 -8.91 3.54
C SER A 172 20.77 -9.84 3.32
N VAL A 173 21.03 -11.02 2.75
CA VAL A 173 19.98 -12.00 2.40
C VAL A 173 20.06 -13.21 3.31
N LEU A 174 18.97 -13.46 4.02
CA LEU A 174 18.78 -14.65 4.84
C LEU A 174 17.71 -15.56 4.25
N GLU A 175 17.79 -16.85 4.55
CA GLU A 175 16.86 -17.85 4.04
C GLU A 175 16.14 -18.53 5.20
N THR A 176 14.86 -18.87 5.00
CA THR A 176 14.01 -19.52 6.02
C THR A 176 13.19 -20.65 5.39
N GLY A 177 12.66 -21.54 6.22
CA GLY A 177 11.85 -22.66 5.77
C GLY A 177 12.69 -23.83 5.19
N PRO A 178 12.02 -24.87 4.67
CA PRO A 178 10.57 -25.01 4.61
C PRO A 178 9.94 -25.22 5.99
N HIS A 179 8.72 -24.73 6.17
CA HIS A 179 7.98 -24.79 7.43
C HIS A 179 6.91 -25.89 7.43
N ARG A 180 6.63 -26.44 8.61
CA ARG A 180 5.53 -27.41 8.82
C ARG A 180 4.22 -26.74 9.23
N SER A 181 4.28 -25.49 9.69
CA SER A 181 3.11 -24.73 10.14
C SER A 181 3.32 -23.22 10.04
N MET A 182 2.24 -22.46 10.12
CA MET A 182 2.28 -21.00 10.19
C MET A 182 2.98 -20.49 11.46
N ASP A 183 2.86 -21.21 12.59
CA ASP A 183 3.53 -20.82 13.84
C ASP A 183 5.05 -21.01 13.76
N GLU A 184 5.52 -22.03 13.05
CA GLU A 184 6.95 -22.20 12.76
C GLU A 184 7.47 -21.07 11.88
N PHE A 185 6.72 -20.72 10.82
CA PHE A 185 7.03 -19.57 9.96
C PHE A 185 7.23 -18.29 10.78
N TRP A 186 6.30 -17.95 11.67
CA TRP A 186 6.43 -16.73 12.49
C TRP A 186 7.65 -16.75 13.42
N ARG A 187 7.98 -17.91 14.02
CA ARG A 187 9.20 -18.06 14.85
C ARG A 187 10.48 -17.91 14.04
N SER A 188 10.51 -18.46 12.83
CA SER A 188 11.66 -18.31 11.91
C SER A 188 11.84 -16.87 11.47
N ILE A 189 10.77 -16.17 11.08
CA ILE A 189 10.84 -14.74 10.73
C ILE A 189 11.36 -13.91 11.91
N GLU A 190 10.89 -14.18 13.14
CA GLU A 190 11.39 -13.50 14.35
C GLU A 190 12.89 -13.71 14.56
N THR A 191 13.35 -14.95 14.48
CA THR A 191 14.75 -15.32 14.72
C THR A 191 15.66 -14.73 13.63
N THR A 192 15.21 -14.76 12.38
CA THR A 192 15.93 -14.20 11.24
C THR A 192 16.01 -12.67 11.31
N ALA A 193 14.95 -12.01 11.78
CA ALA A 193 14.89 -10.56 11.89
C ALA A 193 15.96 -9.96 12.83
N VAL A 194 16.44 -10.70 13.83
CA VAL A 194 17.51 -10.27 14.75
C VAL A 194 18.78 -9.85 14.00
N ASN A 195 19.06 -10.52 12.88
CA ASN A 195 20.23 -10.25 12.03
C ASN A 195 20.03 -9.09 11.04
N LYS A 196 18.89 -8.37 11.14
CA LYS A 196 18.56 -7.17 10.36
C LYS A 196 18.69 -7.37 8.83
N PRO A 197 18.04 -8.41 8.26
CA PRO A 197 18.15 -8.67 6.83
C PRO A 197 17.55 -7.55 5.97
N ASP A 198 18.11 -7.35 4.79
CA ASP A 198 17.49 -6.57 3.71
C ASP A 198 16.52 -7.43 2.89
N ALA A 199 16.71 -8.76 2.89
CA ALA A 199 15.76 -9.68 2.31
C ALA A 199 15.70 -11.02 3.07
N ILE A 200 14.52 -11.61 3.12
CA ILE A 200 14.29 -12.97 3.62
C ILE A 200 13.70 -13.80 2.47
N CYS A 201 14.46 -14.78 1.97
CA CYS A 201 13.98 -15.73 0.97
C CYS A 201 13.37 -16.93 1.69
N ASP A 202 12.04 -16.98 1.75
CA ASP A 202 11.31 -18.04 2.43
C ASP A 202 11.02 -19.20 1.46
N GLN A 203 11.44 -20.40 1.84
CA GLN A 203 11.26 -21.62 1.05
C GLN A 203 9.85 -22.21 1.17
N GLY A 204 8.90 -21.50 1.80
CA GLY A 204 7.52 -21.93 1.94
C GLY A 204 7.38 -23.14 2.84
N GLY A 205 6.54 -24.11 2.47
CA GLY A 205 6.28 -25.29 3.27
C GLY A 205 4.94 -25.95 2.94
N MET A 206 4.45 -26.80 3.85
CA MET A 206 3.15 -27.46 3.65
C MET A 206 2.02 -26.42 3.62
N GLY A 207 1.42 -26.19 2.45
CA GLY A 207 0.38 -25.18 2.26
C GLY A 207 0.88 -23.72 2.26
N LEU A 208 2.20 -23.51 2.20
CA LEU A 208 2.83 -22.18 2.16
C LEU A 208 3.64 -22.06 0.87
N GLU A 209 3.29 -21.11 0.01
CA GLU A 209 4.07 -20.81 -1.18
C GLU A 209 5.44 -20.20 -0.80
N PRO A 210 6.54 -20.62 -1.44
CA PRO A 210 7.83 -19.94 -1.33
C PRO A 210 7.75 -18.47 -1.79
N VAL A 211 8.19 -17.55 -0.94
CA VAL A 211 8.09 -16.11 -1.16
C VAL A 211 9.34 -15.40 -0.65
N THR A 212 9.81 -14.40 -1.39
CA THR A 212 10.91 -13.53 -0.95
C THR A 212 10.36 -12.20 -0.47
N TYR A 213 10.69 -11.84 0.76
CA TYR A 213 10.37 -10.54 1.35
C TYR A 213 11.59 -9.63 1.21
N ILE A 214 11.41 -8.48 0.56
CA ILE A 214 12.46 -7.46 0.43
C ILE A 214 12.08 -6.28 1.33
N PHE A 215 13.04 -5.80 2.11
CA PHE A 215 12.92 -4.66 3.00
C PHE A 215 13.79 -3.51 2.51
N ALA A 216 13.29 -2.29 2.62
CA ALA A 216 14.06 -1.11 2.23
C ALA A 216 13.85 0.05 3.19
N SER A 217 14.85 0.93 3.24
CA SER A 217 14.84 2.16 4.03
C SER A 217 14.34 3.38 3.27
N SER A 218 14.42 3.33 1.94
CA SER A 218 13.98 4.40 1.05
C SER A 218 13.21 3.84 -0.15
N PRO A 219 12.30 4.63 -0.73
CA PRO A 219 11.55 4.23 -1.93
C PRO A 219 12.50 4.01 -3.12
N SER A 220 13.53 4.84 -3.26
CA SER A 220 14.48 4.75 -4.37
C SER A 220 15.27 3.44 -4.32
N ARG A 221 15.71 3.02 -3.12
CA ARG A 221 16.41 1.75 -2.95
C ARG A 221 15.50 0.56 -3.26
N LEU A 222 14.23 0.62 -2.85
CA LEU A 222 13.27 -0.43 -3.19
C LEU A 222 13.09 -0.57 -4.70
N LEU A 223 12.87 0.56 -5.40
CA LEU A 223 12.68 0.58 -6.85
C LEU A 223 13.94 0.09 -7.60
N GLU A 224 15.13 0.50 -7.16
CA GLU A 224 16.41 0.03 -7.69
C GLU A 224 16.52 -1.50 -7.60
N ILE A 225 16.35 -2.07 -6.40
CA ILE A 225 16.42 -3.52 -6.17
C ILE A 225 15.44 -4.24 -7.10
N LEU A 226 14.16 -3.83 -7.12
CA LEU A 226 13.14 -4.47 -7.95
C LEU A 226 13.44 -4.37 -9.44
N SER A 227 14.04 -3.27 -9.90
CA SER A 227 14.38 -3.04 -11.31
C SER A 227 15.58 -3.84 -11.80
N GLU A 228 16.44 -4.33 -10.90
CA GLU A 228 17.62 -5.11 -11.25
C GLU A 228 17.39 -6.63 -11.23
N ILE A 229 16.32 -7.10 -10.58
CA ILE A 229 15.99 -8.53 -10.54
C ILE A 229 15.66 -9.02 -11.95
N ARG A 230 16.19 -10.19 -12.32
CA ARG A 230 15.94 -10.85 -13.61
C ARG A 230 15.38 -12.24 -13.37
N VAL A 231 14.20 -12.49 -13.93
CA VAL A 231 13.62 -13.85 -13.99
C VAL A 231 13.97 -14.42 -15.34
N ASN A 232 14.87 -15.41 -15.34
CA ASN A 232 15.20 -16.20 -16.51
C ASN A 232 14.13 -17.26 -16.78
#